data_AF-A0A7R9W1U2-F1
#
_entry.id   AF-A0A7R9W1U2-F1
#
_cell.length_a   1.000
_cell.length_b   1.000
_cell.length_c   1.000
_cell.angle_alpha   90.00
_cell.angle_beta   90.00
_cell.angle_gamma   90.00
#
_symmetry.space_group_name_H-M   'P 1'
#
loop_
_entity.id
_entity.type
_entity.pdbx_description
1 polymer ?
#
loop_
_entity_poly.entity_id
_entity_poly.type
_entity_poly.pdbx_seq_one_letter_code
_entity_poly.pdbx_strand_id
1 'polypeptide(L)'
;LQSLHASRVGSVFGRDLEDMEGKIERMTHDITDKFRVAERLLQRVGTATKRAGGEEATIGANVQRSLAKKLQELSVEFRQKQRKYLADVQAQKLGGAAGERESRFGIEFDEGGGEDGGFSMQQSAMVDDLQEAVQSRDKEIAEIAKSIEELGAIFKELAVLVIDQGTILDRIDYNMEAVVEHTKTGIQQLERAEKHQKSA
;
A
#
# COMPACT_ATOMS: atom_id res chain seq x y z
N LEU A 1 7.34 -13.63 -8.71
CA LEU A 1 5.97 -14.14 -8.47
C LEU A 1 5.12 -14.18 -9.74
N GLN A 2 4.98 -13.08 -10.48
CA GLN A 2 4.16 -13.06 -11.72
C GLN A 2 4.54 -14.13 -12.76
N SER A 3 5.83 -14.41 -12.93
CA SER A 3 6.28 -15.50 -13.83
C SER A 3 5.83 -16.88 -13.36
N LEU A 4 5.80 -17.13 -12.04
CA LEU A 4 5.29 -18.38 -11.48
C LEU A 4 3.77 -18.47 -11.60
N HIS A 5 3.04 -17.36 -11.41
CA HIS A 5 1.60 -17.30 -11.66
C HIS A 5 1.28 -17.68 -13.12
N ALA A 6 1.96 -17.04 -14.08
CA ALA A 6 1.78 -17.35 -15.51
C ALA A 6 2.14 -18.81 -15.85
N SER A 7 3.24 -19.32 -15.30
CA SER A 7 3.66 -20.71 -15.49
C SER A 7 2.67 -21.71 -14.89
N ARG A 8 2.09 -21.40 -13.73
CA ARG A 8 1.11 -22.26 -13.05
C ARG A 8 -0.24 -22.26 -13.76
N VAL A 9 -0.70 -21.12 -14.28
CA VAL A 9 -1.92 -21.00 -15.09
C VAL A 9 -1.74 -21.67 -16.47
N GLY A 10 -0.55 -21.62 -17.05
CA GLY A 10 -0.26 -22.26 -18.34
C GLY A 10 -0.13 -23.79 -18.27
N SER A 11 0.14 -24.35 -17.09
CA SER A 11 0.29 -25.79 -16.89
C SER A 11 -1.00 -26.41 -16.32
N VAL A 12 -1.55 -27.41 -17.02
CA VAL A 12 -2.81 -28.07 -16.64
C VAL A 12 -2.57 -29.41 -15.92
N PHE A 13 -1.44 -30.10 -16.18
CA PHE A 13 -1.15 -31.43 -15.64
C PHE A 13 0.35 -31.64 -15.37
N GLY A 14 0.71 -32.26 -14.23
CA GLY A 14 2.08 -32.70 -13.92
C GLY A 14 2.44 -32.65 -12.44
N ARG A 15 3.40 -33.47 -11.98
CA ARG A 15 3.96 -33.42 -10.60
C ARG A 15 4.57 -32.06 -10.25
N ASP A 16 4.96 -31.29 -11.26
CA ASP A 16 5.53 -29.96 -11.10
C ASP A 16 4.49 -28.92 -10.57
N LEU A 17 3.18 -29.24 -10.59
CA LEU A 17 2.15 -28.36 -10.03
C LEU A 17 2.33 -28.14 -8.54
N GLU A 18 2.42 -29.21 -7.74
CA GLU A 18 2.53 -29.10 -6.27
C GLU A 18 3.78 -28.30 -5.87
N ASP A 19 4.89 -28.49 -6.59
CA ASP A 19 6.11 -27.73 -6.41
C ASP A 19 5.96 -26.25 -6.78
N MET A 20 5.22 -25.95 -7.85
CA MET A 20 4.90 -24.57 -8.26
C MET A 20 3.97 -23.89 -7.25
N GLU A 21 2.90 -24.54 -6.82
CA GLU A 21 1.96 -24.05 -5.81
C GLU A 21 2.69 -23.76 -4.50
N GLY A 22 3.54 -24.70 -4.03
CA GLY A 22 4.35 -24.48 -2.83
C GLY A 22 5.38 -23.35 -2.96
N LYS A 23 5.92 -23.10 -4.17
CA LYS A 23 6.78 -21.92 -4.41
C LYS A 23 5.99 -20.61 -4.42
N ILE A 24 4.78 -20.61 -4.98
CA ILE A 24 3.87 -19.46 -4.99
C ILE A 24 3.44 -19.11 -3.57
N GLU A 25 3.07 -20.10 -2.76
CA GLU A 25 2.71 -19.94 -1.36
C GLU A 25 3.85 -19.32 -0.55
N ARG A 26 5.06 -19.91 -0.61
CA ARG A 26 6.25 -19.39 0.09
C ARG A 26 6.56 -17.96 -0.30
N MET A 27 6.57 -17.65 -1.59
CA MET A 27 6.90 -16.28 -2.03
C MET A 27 5.78 -15.28 -1.71
N THR A 28 4.52 -15.73 -1.67
CA THR A 28 3.39 -14.91 -1.22
C THR A 28 3.55 -14.57 0.26
N HIS A 29 3.84 -15.56 1.11
CA HIS A 29 4.13 -15.36 2.52
C HIS A 29 5.32 -14.41 2.74
N ASP A 30 6.43 -14.64 2.03
CA ASP A 30 7.62 -13.79 2.11
C ASP A 30 7.38 -12.33 1.72
N ILE A 31 6.42 -12.07 0.83
CA ILE A 31 6.04 -10.71 0.43
C ILE A 31 5.15 -10.09 1.52
N THR A 32 4.17 -10.83 2.04
CA THR A 32 3.32 -10.38 3.15
C THR A 32 4.13 -10.06 4.41
N ASP A 33 5.13 -10.89 4.74
CA ASP A 33 6.05 -10.62 5.86
C ASP A 33 6.84 -9.32 5.66
N LYS A 34 7.29 -9.04 4.43
CA LYS A 34 7.96 -7.78 4.11
C LYS A 34 7.04 -6.58 4.29
N PHE A 35 5.75 -6.70 3.93
CA PHE A 35 4.76 -5.65 4.20
C PHE A 35 4.62 -5.41 5.71
N ARG A 36 4.51 -6.45 6.54
CA ARG A 36 4.46 -6.33 8.01
C ARG A 36 5.73 -5.74 8.62
N VAL A 37 6.90 -6.11 8.10
CA VAL A 37 8.16 -5.54 8.57
C VAL A 37 8.24 -4.05 8.22
N ALA A 38 7.88 -3.68 6.99
CA ALA A 38 7.87 -2.29 6.55
C ALA A 38 6.88 -1.44 7.38
N GLU A 39 5.69 -1.96 7.64
CA GLU A 39 4.65 -1.32 8.44
C GLU A 39 5.12 -1.08 9.90
N ARG A 40 5.67 -2.10 10.57
CA ARG A 40 6.27 -1.94 11.91
C ARG A 40 7.43 -0.95 11.95
N LEU A 41 8.32 -0.96 10.95
CA LEU A 41 9.42 0.00 10.87
C LEU A 41 8.90 1.43 10.72
N LEU A 42 7.85 1.60 9.92
CA LEU A 42 7.24 2.89 9.67
C LEU A 42 6.53 3.45 10.92
N GLN A 43 5.85 2.61 11.70
CA GLN A 43 5.32 2.98 13.01
C GLN A 43 6.43 3.38 13.99
N ARG A 44 7.56 2.64 14.00
CA ARG A 44 8.71 2.94 14.86
C ARG A 44 9.36 4.28 14.51
N VAL A 45 9.51 4.58 13.22
CA VAL A 45 10.00 5.90 12.77
C VAL A 45 9.06 7.00 13.23
N GLY A 46 7.75 6.83 13.06
CA GLY A 46 6.75 7.82 13.49
C GLY A 46 6.76 8.10 14.99
N THR A 47 6.95 7.07 15.81
CA THR A 47 7.04 7.24 17.28
C THR A 47 8.36 7.87 17.71
N ALA A 48 9.47 7.53 17.06
CA ALA A 48 10.79 8.10 17.36
C ALA A 48 10.84 9.61 17.02
N THR A 49 10.34 10.00 15.85
CA THR A 49 10.37 11.38 15.38
C THR A 49 9.43 12.28 16.18
N LYS A 50 8.25 11.78 16.57
CA LYS A 50 7.35 12.48 17.50
C LYS A 50 8.00 12.74 18.87
N ARG A 51 8.84 11.83 19.37
CA ARG A 51 9.55 12.00 20.65
C ARG A 51 10.70 13.01 20.56
N ALA A 52 11.38 13.08 19.42
CA ALA A 52 12.46 14.04 19.19
C ALA A 52 11.96 15.48 19.21
N GLY A 53 10.75 15.72 18.69
CA GLY A 53 10.15 17.06 18.63
C GLY A 53 10.85 17.99 17.63
N GLY A 54 10.40 19.24 17.55
CA GLY A 54 10.98 20.26 16.66
C GLY A 54 10.95 19.87 15.18
N GLU A 55 12.01 20.24 14.44
CA GLU A 55 12.13 19.99 12.99
C GLU A 55 12.17 18.49 12.65
N GLU A 56 12.71 17.66 13.55
CA GLU A 56 12.82 16.21 13.35
C GLU A 56 11.46 15.51 13.38
N ALA A 57 10.50 16.04 14.16
CA ALA A 57 9.12 15.58 14.14
C ALA A 57 8.43 15.87 12.80
N THR A 58 8.64 17.07 12.24
CA THR A 58 8.06 17.49 10.95
C THR A 58 8.64 16.70 9.79
N ILE A 59 9.98 16.57 9.73
CA ILE A 59 10.68 15.78 8.71
C ILE A 59 10.26 14.31 8.82
N GLY A 60 10.25 13.77 10.02
CA GLY A 60 9.84 12.41 10.30
C GLY A 60 8.42 12.09 9.86
N ALA A 61 7.48 13.00 10.12
CA ALA A 61 6.09 12.86 9.67
C ALA A 61 5.98 12.86 8.14
N ASN A 62 6.75 13.70 7.44
CA ASN A 62 6.77 13.75 5.98
C ASN A 62 7.36 12.47 5.36
N VAL A 63 8.45 11.96 5.93
CA VAL A 63 9.05 10.68 5.50
C VAL A 63 8.11 9.52 5.76
N GLN A 64 7.52 9.43 6.95
CA GLN A 64 6.56 8.40 7.32
C GLN A 64 5.37 8.39 6.35
N ARG A 65 4.85 9.57 5.98
CA ARG A 65 3.73 9.70 5.05
C ARG A 65 4.08 9.25 3.64
N SER A 66 5.22 9.69 3.09
CA SER A 66 5.66 9.31 1.75
C SER A 66 5.86 7.80 1.64
N LEU A 67 6.50 7.20 2.66
CA LEU A 67 6.72 5.76 2.71
C LEU A 67 5.41 4.99 2.91
N ALA A 68 4.47 5.50 3.72
CA ALA A 68 3.17 4.87 3.94
C ALA A 68 2.35 4.83 2.64
N LYS A 69 2.31 5.95 1.89
CA LYS A 69 1.66 6.01 0.58
C LYS A 69 2.25 4.99 -0.40
N LYS A 70 3.58 4.92 -0.50
CA LYS A 70 4.26 3.95 -1.37
C LYS A 70 3.99 2.49 -0.96
N LEU A 71 3.97 2.22 0.34
CA LEU A 71 3.66 0.88 0.87
C LEU A 71 2.20 0.49 0.59
N GLN A 72 1.29 1.46 0.66
CA GLN A 72 -0.12 1.28 0.33
C GLN A 72 -0.33 0.98 -1.16
N GLU A 73 0.31 1.75 -2.05
CA GLU A 73 0.29 1.51 -3.51
C GLU A 73 0.78 0.11 -3.85
N LEU A 74 1.92 -0.30 -3.29
CA LEU A 74 2.47 -1.65 -3.48
C LEU A 74 1.54 -2.75 -2.93
N SER A 75 0.87 -2.52 -1.80
CA SER A 75 -0.08 -3.47 -1.22
C SER A 75 -1.32 -3.63 -2.10
N VAL A 76 -1.83 -2.54 -2.69
CA VAL A 76 -2.94 -2.57 -3.65
C VAL A 76 -2.54 -3.36 -4.90
N GLU A 77 -1.39 -3.03 -5.51
CA GLU A 77 -0.90 -3.70 -6.71
C GLU A 77 -0.69 -5.21 -6.47
N PHE A 78 -0.13 -5.58 -5.32
CA PHE A 78 0.08 -6.98 -4.97
C PHE A 78 -1.25 -7.73 -4.80
N ARG A 79 -2.22 -7.17 -4.06
CA ARG A 79 -3.55 -7.78 -3.91
C ARG A 79 -4.27 -7.94 -5.24
N GLN A 80 -4.18 -6.97 -6.14
CA GLN A 80 -4.74 -7.07 -7.50
C GLN A 80 -4.12 -8.23 -8.28
N LYS A 81 -2.79 -8.37 -8.25
CA LYS A 81 -2.09 -9.48 -8.92
C LYS A 81 -2.47 -10.85 -8.34
N GLN A 82 -2.66 -10.95 -7.03
CA GLN A 82 -3.12 -12.18 -6.38
C GLN A 82 -4.57 -12.53 -6.76
N ARG A 83 -5.46 -11.53 -6.81
CA ARG A 83 -6.85 -11.74 -7.26
C ARG A 83 -6.93 -12.23 -8.70
N LYS A 84 -6.21 -11.55 -9.60
CA LYS A 84 -6.14 -11.95 -11.01
C LYS A 84 -5.68 -13.41 -11.13
N TYR A 85 -4.62 -13.77 -10.40
CA TYR A 85 -4.13 -15.14 -10.38
C TYR A 85 -5.17 -16.15 -9.86
N LEU A 86 -5.87 -15.84 -8.77
CA LEU A 86 -6.95 -16.71 -8.26
C LEU A 86 -8.08 -16.89 -9.27
N ALA A 87 -8.48 -15.81 -9.95
CA ALA A 87 -9.50 -15.85 -11.00
C ALA A 87 -9.04 -16.74 -12.17
N ASP A 88 -7.79 -16.60 -12.60
CA ASP A 88 -7.19 -17.39 -13.68
C ASP A 88 -7.14 -18.89 -13.31
N VAL A 89 -6.72 -19.23 -12.09
CA VAL A 89 -6.67 -20.63 -11.59
C VAL A 89 -8.08 -21.22 -11.48
N GLN A 90 -9.06 -20.44 -11.03
CA GLN A 90 -10.45 -20.88 -10.93
C GLN A 90 -11.07 -21.10 -12.32
N ALA A 91 -10.79 -20.21 -13.29
CA ALA A 91 -11.25 -20.35 -14.67
C ALA A 91 -10.64 -21.59 -15.36
N GLN A 92 -9.37 -21.88 -15.08
CA GLN A 92 -8.68 -23.08 -15.57
C GLN A 92 -9.33 -24.36 -15.01
N LYS A 93 -9.68 -24.39 -13.73
CA LYS A 93 -10.28 -25.56 -13.06
C LYS A 93 -11.72 -25.85 -13.48
N LEU A 94 -12.52 -24.83 -13.79
CA LEU A 94 -13.90 -24.99 -14.25
C LEU A 94 -14.05 -25.25 -15.77
N GLY A 95 -12.95 -25.46 -16.50
CA GLY A 95 -13.02 -25.94 -17.88
C GLY A 95 -13.27 -24.87 -18.94
N GLY A 96 -12.71 -23.66 -18.79
CA GLY A 96 -12.59 -22.70 -19.90
C GLY A 96 -13.86 -21.96 -20.30
N ALA A 97 -14.93 -21.99 -19.48
CA ALA A 97 -16.08 -21.09 -19.63
C ALA A 97 -15.74 -19.67 -19.12
N ALA A 98 -14.73 -19.04 -19.74
CA ALA A 98 -14.24 -17.71 -19.38
C ALA A 98 -15.18 -16.57 -19.86
N GLY A 99 -16.11 -16.85 -20.78
CA GLY A 99 -16.90 -15.80 -21.43
C GLY A 99 -18.09 -15.24 -20.63
N GLU A 100 -18.56 -15.91 -19.58
CA GLU A 100 -19.84 -15.54 -18.91
C GLU A 100 -19.69 -15.05 -17.47
N ARG A 101 -18.48 -15.04 -16.90
CA ARG A 101 -18.27 -14.71 -15.48
C ARG A 101 -17.44 -13.47 -15.19
N GLU A 102 -16.92 -12.80 -16.21
CA GLU A 102 -16.32 -11.48 -16.06
C GLU A 102 -17.33 -10.50 -15.43
N SER A 103 -18.63 -10.69 -15.70
CA SER A 103 -19.74 -9.93 -15.10
C SER A 103 -20.09 -10.29 -13.65
N ARG A 104 -19.63 -11.43 -13.12
CA ARG A 104 -19.95 -11.85 -11.72
C ARG A 104 -18.87 -11.45 -10.72
N PHE A 105 -17.69 -11.08 -11.21
CA PHE A 105 -16.59 -10.53 -10.43
C PHE A 105 -16.42 -9.01 -10.60
N GLY A 106 -17.30 -8.35 -11.38
CA GLY A 106 -17.54 -6.91 -11.33
C GLY A 106 -16.29 -6.03 -11.37
N ILE A 107 -15.23 -6.43 -12.07
CA ILE A 107 -14.06 -5.58 -12.24
C ILE A 107 -14.23 -4.78 -13.52
N GLU A 108 -15.12 -3.79 -13.48
CA GLU A 108 -14.97 -2.60 -14.33
C GLU A 108 -13.68 -1.91 -13.87
N PHE A 109 -12.57 -2.26 -14.52
CA PHE A 109 -11.37 -1.47 -14.49
C PHE A 109 -11.63 -0.23 -15.35
N ASP A 110 -11.95 0.89 -14.71
CA ASP A 110 -11.74 2.19 -15.35
C ASP A 110 -10.23 2.37 -15.53
N GLU A 111 -9.73 1.97 -16.70
CA GLU A 111 -8.39 2.26 -17.20
C GLU A 111 -8.35 3.71 -17.72
N GLY A 112 -8.87 4.64 -16.92
CA GLY A 112 -8.95 6.07 -17.19
C GLY A 112 -7.98 6.83 -16.33
N GLY A 113 -6.79 7.11 -16.86
CA GLY A 113 -5.85 8.03 -16.24
C GLY A 113 -6.49 9.40 -15.98
N GLY A 114 -6.53 9.79 -14.71
CA GLY A 114 -7.01 11.11 -14.30
C GLY A 114 -6.51 11.40 -12.89
N GLU A 115 -5.84 12.53 -12.74
CA GLU A 115 -5.30 13.05 -11.50
C GLU A 115 -6.35 13.14 -10.39
N ASP A 116 -5.89 13.00 -9.14
CA ASP A 116 -6.49 13.55 -7.93
C ASP A 116 -7.98 13.22 -7.67
N GLY A 117 -8.24 12.12 -6.95
CA GLY A 117 -9.63 11.82 -6.59
C GLY A 117 -9.88 10.56 -5.78
N GLY A 118 -9.56 10.62 -4.48
CA GLY A 118 -10.28 9.82 -3.48
C GLY A 118 -9.81 8.37 -3.26
N PHE A 119 -9.32 8.13 -2.05
CA PHE A 119 -9.24 6.81 -1.39
C PHE A 119 -10.65 6.24 -1.11
N SER A 120 -11.52 6.27 -2.10
CA SER A 120 -12.96 6.06 -1.96
C SER A 120 -13.30 4.58 -1.74
N MET A 121 -14.18 4.36 -0.76
CA MET A 121 -15.25 3.37 -0.59
C MET A 121 -15.29 2.11 -1.49
N GLN A 122 -14.99 2.26 -2.77
CA GLN A 122 -14.82 1.20 -3.77
C GLN A 122 -13.74 0.17 -3.38
N GLN A 123 -12.67 0.58 -2.69
CA GLN A 123 -11.67 -0.35 -2.15
C GLN A 123 -12.18 -1.16 -0.93
N SER A 124 -13.14 -0.65 -0.15
CA SER A 124 -13.76 -1.40 0.96
C SER A 124 -14.79 -2.41 0.45
N ALA A 125 -15.62 -2.03 -0.53
CA ALA A 125 -16.55 -2.96 -1.20
C ALA A 125 -15.78 -4.13 -1.84
N MET A 126 -14.61 -3.85 -2.42
CA MET A 126 -13.70 -4.89 -2.92
C MET A 126 -13.21 -5.88 -1.86
N VAL A 127 -13.10 -5.48 -0.58
CA VAL A 127 -12.70 -6.38 0.52
C VAL A 127 -13.85 -7.31 0.91
N ASP A 128 -15.08 -6.81 0.92
CA ASP A 128 -16.27 -7.59 1.24
C ASP A 128 -16.58 -8.65 0.16
N ASP A 129 -16.39 -8.32 -1.13
CA ASP A 129 -16.52 -9.29 -2.24
C ASP A 129 -15.52 -10.46 -2.12
N LEU A 130 -14.37 -10.22 -1.49
CA LEU A 130 -13.38 -11.26 -1.25
C LEU A 130 -13.88 -12.30 -0.24
N GLN A 131 -14.72 -11.89 0.72
CA GLN A 131 -15.27 -12.75 1.76
C GLN A 131 -16.27 -13.77 1.18
N GLU A 132 -16.91 -13.45 0.06
CA GLU A 132 -17.81 -14.36 -0.66
C GLU A 132 -17.04 -15.42 -1.49
N ALA A 133 -15.91 -15.04 -2.09
CA ALA A 133 -15.07 -15.95 -2.88
C ALA A 133 -14.39 -17.05 -2.03
N VAL A 134 -14.30 -16.88 -0.70
CA VAL A 134 -13.71 -17.82 0.28
C VAL A 134 -14.47 -19.16 0.37
N GLN A 135 -15.71 -19.24 -0.13
CA GLN A 135 -16.58 -20.41 0.10
C GLN A 135 -16.29 -21.64 -0.80
N SER A 136 -15.43 -21.52 -1.82
CA SER A 136 -15.07 -22.64 -2.72
C SER A 136 -13.63 -23.10 -2.47
N ARG A 137 -13.44 -24.13 -1.63
CA ARG A 137 -12.11 -24.53 -1.11
C ARG A 137 -11.29 -25.39 -2.09
N ASP A 138 -10.17 -24.83 -2.53
CA ASP A 138 -8.90 -25.50 -2.81
C ASP A 138 -7.82 -24.96 -1.85
N LYS A 139 -6.86 -25.80 -1.42
CA LYS A 139 -5.86 -25.44 -0.40
C LYS A 139 -5.04 -24.19 -0.78
N GLU A 140 -4.61 -24.09 -2.03
CA GLU A 140 -3.87 -22.94 -2.55
C GLU A 140 -4.68 -21.64 -2.53
N ILE A 141 -5.95 -21.69 -2.96
CA ILE A 141 -6.85 -20.54 -2.98
C ILE A 141 -7.06 -20.00 -1.56
N ALA A 142 -7.17 -20.90 -0.58
CA ALA A 142 -7.36 -20.54 0.82
C ALA A 142 -6.15 -19.78 1.39
N GLU A 143 -4.92 -20.22 1.11
CA GLU A 143 -3.71 -19.56 1.63
C GLU A 143 -3.48 -18.18 0.99
N ILE A 144 -3.74 -18.05 -0.32
CA ILE A 144 -3.64 -16.74 -0.98
C ILE A 144 -4.73 -15.80 -0.48
N ALA A 145 -5.98 -16.26 -0.31
CA ALA A 145 -7.06 -15.45 0.25
C ALA A 145 -6.70 -14.93 1.66
N LYS A 146 -6.13 -15.78 2.51
CA LYS A 146 -5.63 -15.39 3.84
C LYS A 146 -4.52 -14.32 3.75
N SER A 147 -3.61 -14.43 2.78
CA SER A 147 -2.59 -13.41 2.55
C SER A 147 -3.18 -12.06 2.13
N ILE A 148 -4.26 -12.07 1.32
CA ILE A 148 -4.96 -10.85 0.90
C ILE A 148 -5.71 -10.21 2.09
N GLU A 149 -6.34 -11.02 2.93
CA GLU A 149 -7.00 -10.56 4.17
C GLU A 149 -6.00 -9.90 5.11
N GLU A 150 -4.84 -10.53 5.32
CA GLU A 150 -3.75 -10.00 6.13
C GLU A 150 -3.26 -8.64 5.61
N LEU A 151 -3.08 -8.50 4.29
CA LEU A 151 -2.75 -7.23 3.66
C LEU A 151 -3.86 -6.19 3.77
N GLY A 152 -5.13 -6.63 3.85
CA GLY A 152 -6.27 -5.78 4.14
C GLY A 152 -6.21 -5.16 5.54
N ALA A 153 -5.76 -5.90 6.54
CA ALA A 153 -5.53 -5.35 7.89
C ALA A 153 -4.41 -4.29 7.87
N ILE A 154 -3.27 -4.62 7.27
CA ILE A 154 -2.13 -3.70 7.09
C ILE A 154 -2.57 -2.44 6.35
N PHE A 155 -3.41 -2.57 5.33
CA PHE A 155 -3.95 -1.43 4.58
C PHE A 155 -4.76 -0.48 5.46
N LYS A 156 -5.64 -0.99 6.33
CA LYS A 156 -6.43 -0.16 7.25
C LYS A 156 -5.53 0.59 8.22
N GLU A 157 -4.49 -0.06 8.73
CA GLU A 157 -3.51 0.55 9.64
C GLU A 157 -2.69 1.65 8.95
N LEU A 158 -2.26 1.44 7.71
CA LEU A 158 -1.57 2.45 6.91
C LEU A 158 -2.50 3.60 6.49
N ALA A 159 -3.78 3.33 6.22
CA ALA A 159 -4.75 4.35 5.85
C ALA A 159 -4.94 5.38 6.98
N VAL A 160 -4.94 4.95 8.24
CA VAL A 160 -4.95 5.87 9.41
C VAL A 160 -3.74 6.80 9.37
N LEU A 161 -2.55 6.30 9.03
CA LEU A 161 -1.33 7.13 8.95
C LEU A 161 -1.35 8.15 7.79
N VAL A 162 -2.16 7.92 6.75
CA VAL A 162 -2.27 8.78 5.56
C VAL A 162 -3.44 9.78 5.66
N ILE A 163 -4.53 9.40 6.35
CA ILE A 163 -5.79 10.16 6.42
C ILE A 163 -5.79 11.26 7.51
N ASP A 164 -5.11 11.06 8.64
CA ASP A 164 -5.23 11.91 9.85
C ASP A 164 -4.69 13.37 9.72
N GLN A 165 -4.24 13.79 8.53
CA GLN A 165 -3.76 15.17 8.30
C GLN A 165 -4.23 15.73 6.96
N GLY A 166 -5.50 16.11 6.84
CA GLY A 166 -5.99 17.10 5.86
C GLY A 166 -5.71 16.81 4.37
N THR A 167 -6.23 17.68 3.52
CA THR A 167 -6.04 17.57 2.06
C THR A 167 -4.57 17.82 1.70
N ILE A 168 -4.12 17.39 0.51
CA ILE A 168 -2.76 17.68 0.03
C ILE A 168 -2.48 19.20 0.02
N LEU A 169 -3.52 20.02 -0.14
CA LEU A 169 -3.46 21.49 -0.14
C LEU A 169 -3.06 22.10 1.21
N ASP A 170 -3.71 21.68 2.32
CA ASP A 170 -3.43 22.23 3.67
C ASP A 170 -1.96 22.06 4.08
N ARG A 171 -1.26 21.11 3.45
CA ARG A 171 0.14 20.74 3.74
C ARG A 171 1.15 21.61 3.01
N ILE A 172 0.84 22.08 1.81
CA ILE A 172 1.70 23.03 1.09
C ILE A 172 1.62 24.38 1.80
N ASP A 173 0.42 24.80 2.19
CA ASP A 173 0.20 26.04 2.90
C ASP A 173 0.90 26.04 4.26
N TYR A 174 0.79 24.96 5.05
CA TYR A 174 1.51 24.84 6.32
C TYR A 174 3.04 24.88 6.16
N ASN A 175 3.60 24.12 5.21
CA ASN A 175 5.05 24.10 5.00
C ASN A 175 5.56 25.45 4.47
N MET A 176 4.79 26.14 3.62
CA MET A 176 5.12 27.50 3.19
C MET A 176 5.08 28.48 4.36
N GLU A 177 4.05 28.44 5.20
CA GLU A 177 3.95 29.29 6.39
C GLU A 177 5.14 29.06 7.35
N ALA A 178 5.48 27.79 7.60
CA ALA A 178 6.64 27.44 8.43
C ALA A 178 7.95 28.00 7.84
N VAL A 179 8.18 27.84 6.53
CA VAL A 179 9.38 28.39 5.86
C VAL A 179 9.42 29.92 5.94
N VAL A 180 8.27 30.59 5.79
CA VAL A 180 8.16 32.05 5.93
C VAL A 180 8.51 32.48 7.36
N GLU A 181 7.98 31.79 8.37
CA GLU A 181 8.25 32.08 9.79
C GLU A 181 9.73 31.85 10.14
N HIS A 182 10.32 30.75 9.68
CA HIS A 182 11.74 30.46 9.87
C HIS A 182 12.64 31.49 9.19
N THR A 183 12.30 31.92 7.97
CA THR A 183 13.06 32.96 7.24
C THR A 183 13.00 34.29 7.98
N LYS A 184 11.83 34.68 8.49
CA LYS A 184 11.65 35.89 9.30
C LYS A 184 12.50 35.85 10.58
N THR A 185 12.53 34.69 11.24
CA THR A 185 13.33 34.48 12.45
C THR A 185 14.83 34.54 12.13
N GLY A 186 15.26 33.92 11.02
CA GLY A 186 16.64 33.99 10.53
C GLY A 186 17.11 35.41 10.22
N ILE A 187 16.26 36.22 9.59
CA ILE A 187 16.54 37.65 9.32
C ILE A 187 16.76 38.41 10.64
N GLN A 188 15.91 38.21 11.64
CA GLN A 188 16.09 38.87 12.95
C GLN A 188 17.40 38.50 13.64
N GLN A 189 17.82 37.24 13.53
CA GLN A 189 19.09 36.79 14.09
C GLN A 189 20.28 37.42 13.35
N LEU A 190 20.21 37.54 12.02
CA LEU A 190 21.23 38.23 11.22
C LEU A 190 21.32 39.72 11.55
N GLU A 191 20.21 40.42 11.73
CA GLU A 191 20.21 41.84 12.14
C GLU A 191 20.84 42.04 13.53
N ARG A 192 20.58 41.13 14.47
CA ARG A 192 21.21 41.16 15.80
C ARG A 192 22.72 40.92 15.69
N ALA A 193 23.14 39.95 14.88
CA ALA A 193 24.55 39.68 14.64
C ALA A 193 25.26 40.88 13.99
N GLU A 194 24.64 41.54 13.01
CA GLU A 194 25.17 42.75 12.38
C GLU A 194 25.32 43.89 13.40
N LYS A 195 24.32 44.10 14.27
CA LYS A 195 24.40 45.12 15.34
C LYS A 195 25.54 44.84 16.31
N HIS A 196 25.71 43.59 16.73
CA HIS A 196 26.84 43.17 17.57
C HIS A 196 28.18 43.37 16.85
N GLN A 197 28.27 43.08 15.55
CA GLN A 197 29.48 43.31 14.76
C GLN A 197 29.83 44.80 14.63
N LYS A 198 28.83 45.68 14.50
CA LYS A 198 29.03 47.15 14.45
C LYS A 198 29.37 47.77 15.80
N SER A 199 29.11 47.08 16.89
CA SER A 199 29.39 47.55 18.26
C SER A 199 30.62 46.90 18.89
N ALA A 200 31.34 46.05 18.14
CA ALA A 200 32.68 45.55 18.44
C ALA A 200 33.75 46.37 17.70
#